data_AF-A0A7K1ZNT4-F1
#
_entry.id   AF-A0A7K1ZNT4-F1
#
_cell.length_a   1.000
_cell.length_b   1.000
_cell.length_c   1.000
_cell.angle_alpha   90.00
_cell.angle_beta   90.00
_cell.angle_gamma   90.00
#
_symmetry.space_group_name_H-M   'P 1'
#
loop_
_entity.id
_entity.type
_entity.pdbx_description
1 polymer ?
#
loop_
_entity_poly.entity_id
_entity_poly.type
_entity_poly.pdbx_seq_one_letter_code
_entity_poly.pdbx_strand_id
1 'polypeptide(L)'
;YLFDGVVRGIGDYGNSFGVPTVAGEVYFDPAYEGNPLVNAMSVGIVKVDGTASAIAEGAGNKVFIVGSATGRDGIHGATFASEEISEESEKKRPSVQVGDPFTEKLLLEATLEALAAGVIVGIQDMGAAGITCSSCEMSAKGGAGMRLNLDHVPIREGDMSAYEIMLSESQERMLLVCVPGKEEELQAIFVKWDLYAVCVGEVTDTGRVQVKYRGEQVADVEAEHLVLGGGAPVYHRDCRRPDYLDTTSVLPDIEDLRAHEVESAMLSLLASPNIASKQWVYEQYDTMVRTGTINGPGPGDAAVVRIKGSNKGLAVKTDCNGRYVYLNPHKGGQIAVAEAARNVVCAGGRPLAITNCLNFGNPYKPEVYWTFKEAVRGMGEACRMLNTPVTGGNVSFYNENPEGAVFPTPTIGMLGLVENVEAHTTQAGPCTPGHTVYLLSPKSWSFRTHQCELGATEYLHSCHGLTCGDAPHLDMTEEYAVQESALAMIQSGLIASAHDVSDGGLLVALAECVLFSEDLGVEIQLNPESTARLDALLFGEAQSRILLTTAQSDQLAALVAEHPEVQLTVLGTVCSTPTLSVAVGGKNVLRCTKDVMSEAYFGSIPKHMARQVAA
;
A
#
# COMPACT_ATOMS: atom_id res chain seq x y z
N TYR A 1 12.20 6.56 17.07
CA TYR A 1 11.64 7.92 16.94
C TYR A 1 10.70 8.03 15.75
N LEU A 2 11.19 8.02 14.49
CA LEU A 2 10.33 8.20 13.30
C LEU A 2 9.16 7.22 13.24
N PHE A 3 9.44 5.92 13.43
CA PHE A 3 8.42 4.87 13.47
C PHE A 3 7.33 5.12 14.52
N ASP A 4 7.70 5.49 15.76
CA ASP A 4 6.75 5.82 16.83
C ASP A 4 5.86 7.02 16.47
N GLY A 5 6.48 8.10 15.97
CA GLY A 5 5.77 9.33 15.63
C GLY A 5 4.77 9.15 14.48
N VAL A 6 5.17 8.42 13.44
CA VAL A 6 4.30 8.10 12.30
C VAL A 6 3.12 7.25 12.74
N VAL A 7 3.38 6.18 13.50
CA VAL A 7 2.32 5.28 13.97
C VAL A 7 1.31 6.05 14.83
N ARG A 8 1.77 6.87 15.78
CA ARG A 8 0.87 7.70 16.59
C ARG A 8 0.09 8.70 15.75
N GLY A 9 0.74 9.41 14.82
CA GLY A 9 0.05 10.38 13.96
C GLY A 9 -1.07 9.76 13.13
N ILE A 10 -0.83 8.57 12.55
CA ILE A 10 -1.86 7.80 11.82
C ILE A 10 -3.01 7.43 12.76
N GLY A 11 -2.70 6.92 13.97
CA GLY A 11 -3.70 6.57 14.97
C GLY A 11 -4.53 7.76 15.42
N ASP A 12 -3.88 8.87 15.79
CA ASP A 12 -4.52 10.10 16.26
C ASP A 12 -5.53 10.64 15.24
N TYR A 13 -5.15 10.67 13.95
CA TYR A 13 -6.02 11.14 12.89
C TYR A 13 -7.13 10.12 12.55
N GLY A 14 -6.78 8.87 12.24
CA GLY A 14 -7.72 7.85 11.79
C GLY A 14 -8.77 7.49 12.84
N ASN A 15 -8.35 7.36 14.11
CA ASN A 15 -9.25 7.04 15.22
C ASN A 15 -10.25 8.17 15.47
N SER A 16 -9.79 9.43 15.44
CA SER A 16 -10.65 10.60 15.64
C SER A 16 -11.61 10.82 14.47
N PHE A 17 -11.13 10.60 13.24
CA PHE A 17 -11.93 10.71 12.02
C PHE A 17 -12.98 9.59 11.89
N GLY A 18 -12.76 8.45 12.55
CA GLY A 18 -13.68 7.30 12.53
C GLY A 18 -13.60 6.50 11.24
N VAL A 19 -12.38 6.28 10.75
CA VAL A 19 -12.06 5.38 9.64
C VAL A 19 -11.04 4.35 10.13
N PRO A 20 -11.37 3.05 10.07
CA PRO A 20 -10.47 2.02 10.58
C PRO A 20 -9.26 1.83 9.66
N THR A 21 -8.09 1.61 10.26
CA THR A 21 -6.87 1.24 9.53
C THR A 21 -6.75 -0.29 9.54
N VAL A 22 -7.19 -0.92 8.44
CA VAL A 22 -7.40 -2.38 8.40
C VAL A 22 -6.25 -3.17 7.78
N ALA A 23 -5.36 -2.52 7.06
CA ALA A 23 -4.21 -3.13 6.38
C ALA A 23 -3.06 -2.12 6.29
N GLY A 24 -1.87 -2.62 6.02
CA GLY A 24 -0.68 -1.81 5.78
C GLY A 24 0.57 -2.69 5.64
N GLU A 25 1.69 -2.03 5.43
CA GLU A 25 3.00 -2.63 5.25
C GLU A 25 4.05 -1.77 6.00
N VAL A 26 5.05 -2.43 6.59
CA VAL A 26 6.15 -1.75 7.29
C VAL A 26 7.45 -2.47 6.96
N TYR A 27 8.40 -1.75 6.38
CA TYR A 27 9.76 -2.21 6.11
C TYR A 27 10.79 -1.30 6.76
N PHE A 28 11.94 -1.89 7.09
CA PHE A 28 13.11 -1.26 7.65
C PHE A 28 14.31 -1.64 6.80
N ASP A 29 15.06 -0.63 6.36
CA ASP A 29 16.35 -0.79 5.71
C ASP A 29 17.16 0.50 5.90
N PRO A 30 18.50 0.43 6.06
CA PRO A 30 19.36 1.62 6.09
C PRO A 30 19.17 2.56 4.89
N ALA A 31 18.75 2.06 3.72
CA ALA A 31 18.48 2.88 2.54
C ALA A 31 17.38 3.93 2.75
N TYR A 32 16.49 3.74 3.72
CA TYR A 32 15.44 4.71 4.07
C TYR A 32 15.86 5.68 5.19
N GLU A 33 17.10 5.59 5.67
CA GLU A 33 17.64 6.53 6.65
C GLU A 33 17.66 7.95 6.06
N GLY A 34 17.35 8.97 6.87
CA GLY A 34 17.26 10.36 6.42
C GLY A 34 16.04 10.69 5.55
N ASN A 35 15.43 9.73 4.86
CA ASN A 35 14.23 9.93 4.03
C ASN A 35 13.24 8.76 4.16
N PRO A 36 12.44 8.70 5.26
CA PRO A 36 11.46 7.65 5.46
C PRO A 36 10.28 7.81 4.50
N LEU A 37 9.75 6.69 4.02
CA LEU A 37 8.55 6.69 3.17
C LEU A 37 7.30 6.47 4.03
N VAL A 38 6.32 7.35 3.89
CA VAL A 38 5.01 7.25 4.57
C VAL A 38 3.91 7.46 3.54
N ASN A 39 3.26 6.38 3.15
CA ASN A 39 2.22 6.38 2.13
C ASN A 39 0.90 5.94 2.78
N ALA A 40 -0.19 6.68 2.52
CA ALA A 40 -1.51 6.39 3.05
C ALA A 40 -2.48 6.07 1.91
N MET A 41 -3.10 4.88 1.96
CA MET A 41 -4.18 4.47 1.05
C MET A 41 -5.51 4.58 1.79
N SER A 42 -6.48 5.25 1.18
CA SER A 42 -7.87 5.31 1.67
C SER A 42 -8.82 4.63 0.69
N VAL A 43 -9.79 3.88 1.22
CA VAL A 43 -10.77 3.13 0.43
C VAL A 43 -12.18 3.52 0.85
N GLY A 44 -12.93 4.09 -0.09
CA GLY A 44 -14.32 4.49 0.08
C GLY A 44 -15.25 3.68 -0.81
N ILE A 45 -16.48 3.43 -0.34
CA ILE A 45 -17.54 2.79 -1.13
C ILE A 45 -18.61 3.84 -1.42
N VAL A 46 -18.96 3.97 -2.70
CA VAL A 46 -20.03 4.83 -3.17
C VAL A 46 -20.96 4.02 -4.08
N LYS A 47 -22.25 4.40 -4.13
CA LYS A 47 -23.16 3.82 -5.12
C LYS A 47 -22.77 4.29 -6.52
N VAL A 48 -23.00 3.44 -7.51
CA VAL A 48 -22.93 3.84 -8.93
C VAL A 48 -23.83 5.08 -9.13
N ASP A 49 -23.34 6.05 -9.91
CA ASP A 49 -23.95 7.37 -10.14
C ASP A 49 -24.01 8.31 -8.91
N GLY A 50 -23.45 7.90 -7.77
CA GLY A 50 -23.32 8.74 -6.57
C GLY A 50 -21.99 9.50 -6.48
N THR A 51 -21.18 9.51 -7.54
CA THR A 51 -19.87 10.17 -7.59
C THR A 51 -20.00 11.63 -7.99
N ALA A 52 -19.19 12.49 -7.37
CA ALA A 52 -19.04 13.88 -7.78
C ALA A 52 -17.81 14.05 -8.69
N SER A 53 -17.88 14.98 -9.64
CA SER A 53 -16.76 15.28 -10.53
C SER A 53 -16.06 16.56 -10.14
N ALA A 54 -14.73 16.55 -10.22
CA ALA A 54 -13.88 17.73 -10.06
C ALA A 54 -13.90 18.63 -11.30
N ILE A 55 -15.06 19.20 -11.63
CA ILE A 55 -15.25 20.05 -12.82
C ILE A 55 -15.92 21.37 -12.47
N ALA A 56 -15.62 22.40 -13.24
CA ALA A 56 -16.36 23.65 -13.25
C ALA A 56 -17.22 23.74 -14.51
N GLU A 57 -18.54 23.77 -14.34
CA GLU A 57 -19.49 23.88 -15.44
C GLU A 57 -20.58 24.91 -15.11
N GLY A 58 -21.13 25.51 -16.17
CA GLY A 58 -22.23 26.46 -16.11
C GLY A 58 -21.74 27.88 -15.81
N ALA A 59 -21.57 28.69 -16.85
CA ALA A 59 -21.18 30.09 -16.69
C ALA A 59 -22.19 30.84 -15.80
N GLY A 60 -21.67 31.56 -14.81
CA GLY A 60 -22.45 32.25 -13.78
C GLY A 60 -22.73 31.42 -12.51
N ASN A 61 -22.49 30.11 -12.53
CA ASN A 61 -22.63 29.26 -11.34
C ASN A 61 -21.67 29.75 -10.25
N LYS A 62 -22.14 29.77 -9.00
CA LYS A 62 -21.38 30.31 -7.87
C LYS A 62 -20.35 29.31 -7.36
N VAL A 63 -19.16 29.82 -7.06
CA VAL A 63 -18.02 29.06 -6.54
C VAL A 63 -17.89 29.33 -5.05
N PHE A 64 -17.85 28.27 -4.26
CA PHE A 64 -17.77 28.31 -2.81
C PHE A 64 -16.48 27.67 -2.31
N ILE A 65 -15.92 28.25 -1.24
CA ILE A 65 -14.99 27.54 -0.37
C ILE A 65 -15.76 27.10 0.88
N VAL A 66 -15.60 25.82 1.24
CA VAL A 66 -16.18 25.24 2.45
C VAL A 66 -15.09 24.60 3.31
N GLY A 67 -15.39 24.42 4.60
CA GLY A 67 -14.48 23.79 5.56
C GLY A 67 -13.77 24.83 6.45
N SER A 68 -12.48 24.63 6.69
CA SER A 68 -11.63 25.46 7.54
C SER A 68 -11.26 26.82 6.94
N ALA A 69 -10.79 27.73 7.80
CA ALA A 69 -10.24 29.01 7.37
C ALA A 69 -8.78 28.87 6.86
N THR A 70 -8.43 29.71 5.89
CA THR A 70 -7.10 29.75 5.25
C THR A 70 -6.07 30.43 6.15
N GLY A 71 -4.93 29.79 6.36
CA GLY A 71 -3.78 30.33 7.10
C GLY A 71 -2.47 30.19 6.33
N ARG A 72 -1.34 30.56 6.94
CA ARG A 72 -0.01 30.44 6.33
C ARG A 72 0.56 29.03 6.54
N ASP A 73 -0.18 28.00 6.14
CA ASP A 73 0.23 26.60 6.25
C ASP A 73 0.87 26.11 4.96
N GLY A 74 2.00 25.42 5.08
CA GLY A 74 2.57 24.65 3.97
C GLY A 74 2.91 25.48 2.73
N ILE A 75 3.02 26.81 2.83
CA ILE A 75 3.40 27.64 1.68
C ILE A 75 4.84 27.26 1.31
N HIS A 76 5.04 26.77 0.09
CA HIS A 76 6.25 26.10 -0.42
C HIS A 76 6.43 24.63 -0.03
N GLY A 77 5.43 23.97 0.55
CA GLY A 77 5.46 22.54 0.89
C GLY A 77 5.73 21.67 -0.33
N ALA A 78 4.97 21.86 -1.41
CA ALA A 78 5.19 21.15 -2.67
C ALA A 78 6.58 21.42 -3.30
N THR A 79 7.12 22.64 -3.14
CA THR A 79 8.47 22.98 -3.62
C THR A 79 9.54 22.29 -2.80
N PHE A 80 9.38 22.26 -1.46
CA PHE A 80 10.27 21.56 -0.56
C PHE A 80 10.29 20.05 -0.83
N ALA A 81 9.13 19.44 -1.09
CA ALA A 81 9.02 18.02 -1.47
C ALA A 81 9.63 17.71 -2.87
N SER A 82 9.99 18.73 -3.63
CA SER A 82 10.63 18.61 -4.96
C SER A 82 12.12 19.00 -4.96
N GLU A 83 12.70 19.25 -3.77
CA GLU A 83 14.14 19.51 -3.57
C GLU A 83 14.78 18.33 -2.80
N GLU A 84 16.07 18.07 -3.04
CA GLU A 84 16.83 17.11 -2.23
C GLU A 84 16.92 17.57 -0.76
N ILE A 85 16.85 16.62 0.18
CA ILE A 85 16.98 16.92 1.61
C ILE A 85 18.45 17.24 1.93
N SER A 86 18.71 18.48 2.33
CA SER A 86 20.02 19.03 2.68
C SER A 86 19.89 19.99 3.86
N GLU A 87 21.00 20.32 4.54
CA GLU A 87 21.00 21.30 5.63
C GLU A 87 20.47 22.69 5.20
N GLU A 88 20.54 23.03 3.91
CA GLU A 88 19.99 24.28 3.37
C GLU A 88 18.50 24.19 3.08
N SER A 89 18.00 23.07 2.54
CA SER A 89 16.56 22.88 2.31
C SER A 89 15.81 22.70 3.63
N GLU A 90 16.40 22.07 4.65
CA GLU A 90 15.81 21.99 6.00
C GLU A 90 15.53 23.36 6.63
N LYS A 91 16.34 24.38 6.32
CA LYS A 91 16.10 25.76 6.81
C LYS A 91 14.90 26.44 6.14
N LYS A 92 14.43 25.92 4.99
CA LYS A 92 13.24 26.38 4.27
C LYS A 92 11.97 25.63 4.68
N ARG A 93 12.03 24.74 5.68
CA ARG A 93 10.90 23.90 6.07
C ARG A 93 9.70 24.78 6.43
N PRO A 94 8.55 24.63 5.72
CA PRO A 94 7.37 25.46 5.98
C PRO A 94 6.80 25.18 7.37
N SER A 95 5.86 26.03 7.80
CA SER A 95 5.04 25.80 8.99
C SER A 95 4.49 24.38 8.98
N VAL A 96 4.69 23.66 10.10
CA VAL A 96 4.22 22.28 10.27
C VAL A 96 2.70 22.26 10.11
N GLN A 97 2.21 21.52 9.13
CA GLN A 97 0.79 21.26 8.95
C GLN A 97 0.31 20.44 10.15
N VAL A 98 -0.72 20.95 10.84
CA VAL A 98 -1.41 20.21 11.90
C VAL A 98 -2.81 19.94 11.37
N GLY A 99 -3.10 18.66 11.10
CA GLY A 99 -4.43 18.27 10.64
C GLY A 99 -5.45 18.29 11.78
N ASP A 100 -6.70 18.59 11.44
CA ASP A 100 -7.84 18.59 12.35
C ASP A 100 -8.85 17.50 11.95
N PRO A 101 -8.69 16.26 12.45
CA PRO A 101 -9.57 15.15 12.06
C PRO A 101 -11.03 15.36 12.48
N PHE A 102 -11.31 16.25 13.46
CA PHE A 102 -12.67 16.55 13.87
C PHE A 102 -13.37 17.43 12.84
N THR A 103 -12.68 18.48 12.38
CA THR A 103 -13.20 19.33 11.30
C THR A 103 -13.31 18.54 9.99
N GLU A 104 -12.35 17.69 9.67
CA GLU A 104 -12.42 16.82 8.47
C GLU A 104 -13.65 15.90 8.54
N LYS A 105 -13.98 15.36 9.73
CA LYS A 105 -15.17 14.53 9.92
C LYS A 105 -16.46 15.32 9.65
N LEU A 106 -16.56 16.55 10.14
CA LEU A 106 -17.70 17.42 9.86
C LEU A 106 -17.78 17.72 8.35
N LEU A 107 -16.64 17.99 7.72
CA LEU A 107 -16.55 18.28 6.29
C LEU A 107 -16.99 17.10 5.43
N LEU A 108 -16.60 15.88 5.79
CA LEU A 108 -17.05 14.65 5.14
C LEU A 108 -18.58 14.52 5.20
N GLU A 109 -19.18 14.64 6.38
CA GLU A 109 -20.63 14.47 6.56
C GLU A 109 -21.42 15.57 5.84
N ALA A 110 -20.98 16.82 5.94
CA ALA A 110 -21.59 17.95 5.23
C ALA A 110 -21.52 17.76 3.70
N THR A 111 -20.38 17.29 3.19
CA THR A 111 -20.18 17.04 1.76
C THR A 111 -21.08 15.91 1.26
N LEU A 112 -21.19 14.80 1.99
CA LEU A 112 -22.08 13.70 1.62
C LEU A 112 -23.55 14.13 1.64
N GLU A 113 -23.96 14.96 2.60
CA GLU A 113 -25.30 15.52 2.66
C GLU A 113 -25.58 16.47 1.49
N ALA A 114 -24.65 17.35 1.15
CA ALA A 114 -24.76 18.27 0.01
C ALA A 114 -24.84 17.52 -1.33
N LEU A 115 -24.08 16.43 -1.48
CA LEU A 115 -24.19 15.56 -2.65
C LEU A 115 -25.57 14.88 -2.72
N ALA A 116 -26.08 14.36 -1.60
CA ALA A 116 -27.39 13.74 -1.54
C ALA A 116 -28.55 14.72 -1.83
N ALA A 117 -28.40 15.99 -1.45
CA ALA A 117 -29.37 17.06 -1.75
C ALA A 117 -29.32 17.53 -3.22
N GLY A 118 -28.28 17.14 -3.97
CA GLY A 118 -28.10 17.56 -5.36
C GLY A 118 -27.93 19.07 -5.48
N VAL A 119 -27.12 19.67 -4.59
CA VAL A 119 -26.79 21.11 -4.58
C VAL A 119 -25.41 21.41 -5.18
N ILE A 120 -24.66 20.37 -5.58
CA ILE A 120 -23.28 20.46 -6.09
C ILE A 120 -23.26 20.10 -7.58
N VAL A 121 -22.63 20.95 -8.39
CA VAL A 121 -22.28 20.68 -9.80
C VAL A 121 -20.92 19.99 -9.88
N GLY A 122 -19.95 20.48 -9.11
CA GLY A 122 -18.62 19.90 -9.02
C GLY A 122 -17.91 20.29 -7.73
N ILE A 123 -16.95 19.47 -7.33
CA ILE A 123 -16.23 19.59 -6.06
C ILE A 123 -14.81 19.08 -6.21
N GLN A 124 -13.86 19.75 -5.56
CA GLN A 124 -12.44 19.38 -5.52
C GLN A 124 -11.90 19.63 -4.12
N ASP A 125 -11.08 18.71 -3.62
CA ASP A 125 -10.30 18.90 -2.39
C ASP A 125 -9.17 19.92 -2.60
N MET A 126 -8.76 20.59 -1.52
CA MET A 126 -7.69 21.59 -1.58
C MET A 126 -6.43 21.08 -0.89
N GLY A 127 -5.55 20.46 -1.66
CA GLY A 127 -4.23 20.00 -1.20
C GLY A 127 -3.08 20.94 -1.59
N ALA A 128 -2.06 20.39 -2.24
CA ALA A 128 -0.87 21.12 -2.70
C ALA A 128 -1.26 22.32 -3.60
N ALA A 129 -0.64 23.47 -3.35
CA ALA A 129 -0.96 24.75 -4.00
C ALA A 129 -2.44 25.23 -3.86
N GLY A 130 -3.22 24.63 -2.95
CA GLY A 130 -4.49 25.16 -2.42
C GLY A 130 -5.50 25.61 -3.48
N ILE A 131 -5.92 26.88 -3.38
CA ILE A 131 -6.92 27.49 -4.28
C ILE A 131 -6.42 27.51 -5.72
N THR A 132 -5.12 27.72 -5.92
CA THR A 132 -4.51 27.80 -7.25
C THR A 132 -4.72 26.50 -8.02
N CYS A 133 -4.33 25.38 -7.42
CA CYS A 133 -4.48 24.06 -8.05
C CYS A 133 -5.95 23.74 -8.31
N SER A 134 -6.76 23.78 -7.24
CA SER A 134 -8.18 23.40 -7.29
C SER A 134 -8.97 24.20 -8.34
N SER A 135 -8.78 25.51 -8.40
CA SER A 135 -9.48 26.37 -9.36
C SER A 135 -9.04 26.13 -10.81
N CYS A 136 -7.74 25.91 -11.06
CA CYS A 136 -7.23 25.65 -12.40
C CYS A 136 -7.63 24.26 -12.90
N GLU A 137 -7.52 23.23 -12.07
CA GLU A 137 -7.90 21.86 -12.43
C GLU A 137 -9.37 21.73 -12.76
N MET A 138 -10.25 22.24 -11.88
CA MET A 138 -11.69 22.23 -12.13
C MET A 138 -12.06 22.99 -13.40
N SER A 139 -11.43 24.16 -13.63
CA SER A 139 -11.65 24.98 -14.81
C SER A 139 -11.22 24.26 -16.09
N ALA A 140 -9.99 23.73 -16.13
CA ALA A 140 -9.45 23.05 -17.30
C ALA A 140 -10.24 21.77 -17.63
N LYS A 141 -10.57 20.95 -16.63
CA LYS A 141 -11.33 19.71 -16.82
C LYS A 141 -12.77 19.96 -17.27
N GLY A 142 -13.37 21.07 -16.82
CA GLY A 142 -14.71 21.51 -17.23
C GLY A 142 -14.74 22.29 -18.54
N GLY A 143 -13.59 22.66 -19.13
CA GLY A 143 -13.53 23.54 -20.30
C GLY A 143 -14.08 24.94 -20.02
N ALA A 144 -13.95 25.41 -18.78
CA ALA A 144 -14.49 26.67 -18.28
C ALA A 144 -13.36 27.55 -17.69
N GLY A 145 -13.72 28.74 -17.23
CA GLY A 145 -12.86 29.60 -16.40
C GLY A 145 -13.49 29.87 -15.03
N MET A 146 -12.81 30.63 -14.19
CA MET A 146 -13.32 31.09 -12.90
C MET A 146 -12.93 32.54 -12.64
N ARG A 147 -13.82 33.30 -12.01
CA ARG A 147 -13.49 34.59 -11.43
C ARG A 147 -13.60 34.50 -9.91
N LEU A 148 -12.48 34.70 -9.22
CA LEU A 148 -12.38 34.59 -7.77
C LEU A 148 -12.08 35.96 -7.14
N ASN A 149 -12.64 36.21 -5.97
CA ASN A 149 -12.35 37.35 -5.12
C ASN A 149 -11.80 36.88 -3.77
N LEU A 150 -10.51 37.14 -3.53
CA LEU A 150 -9.82 36.73 -2.32
C LEU A 150 -10.27 37.50 -1.08
N ASP A 151 -10.92 38.66 -1.24
CA ASP A 151 -11.49 39.42 -0.12
C ASP A 151 -12.60 38.64 0.61
N HIS A 152 -13.18 37.62 -0.03
CA HIS A 152 -14.24 36.77 0.54
C HIS A 152 -13.70 35.47 1.14
N VAL A 153 -12.43 35.12 0.91
CA VAL A 153 -11.87 33.86 1.41
C VAL A 153 -11.78 33.93 2.93
N PRO A 154 -12.31 32.93 3.67
CA PRO A 154 -12.13 32.88 5.11
C PRO A 154 -10.64 32.78 5.44
N ILE A 155 -10.11 33.74 6.20
CA ILE A 155 -8.71 33.79 6.67
C ILE A 155 -8.66 33.77 8.19
N ARG A 156 -7.71 33.03 8.76
CA ARG A 156 -7.49 32.97 10.22
C ARG A 156 -6.36 33.89 10.69
N GLU A 157 -5.44 34.24 9.79
CA GLU A 157 -4.34 35.18 10.04
C GLU A 157 -4.62 36.50 9.32
N GLY A 158 -4.49 37.62 10.04
CA GLY A 158 -4.60 38.95 9.44
C GLY A 158 -3.45 39.24 8.48
N ASP A 159 -3.68 40.13 7.51
CA ASP A 159 -2.66 40.63 6.58
C ASP A 159 -1.97 39.59 5.67
N MET A 160 -2.68 38.50 5.33
CA MET A 160 -2.20 37.59 4.28
C MET A 160 -2.23 38.26 2.90
N SER A 161 -1.14 38.08 2.15
CA SER A 161 -1.04 38.51 0.76
C SER A 161 -1.84 37.61 -0.18
N ALA A 162 -2.12 38.09 -1.40
CA ALA A 162 -2.79 37.27 -2.42
C ALA A 162 -2.01 35.97 -2.73
N TYR A 163 -0.68 36.04 -2.73
CA TYR A 163 0.20 34.89 -2.91
C TYR A 163 0.00 33.83 -1.82
N GLU A 164 0.02 34.26 -0.56
CA GLU A 164 -0.15 33.36 0.59
C GLU A 164 -1.56 32.74 0.64
N ILE A 165 -2.61 33.50 0.33
CA ILE A 165 -3.98 32.98 0.29
C ILE A 165 -4.14 31.92 -0.81
N MET A 166 -3.61 32.20 -2.00
CA MET A 166 -3.75 31.33 -3.17
C MET A 166 -2.99 30.01 -3.06
N LEU A 167 -1.81 30.03 -2.42
CA LEU A 167 -0.90 28.88 -2.31
C LEU A 167 -0.89 28.22 -0.93
N SER A 168 -1.71 28.71 -0.01
CA SER A 168 -1.88 28.08 1.30
C SER A 168 -2.39 26.65 1.16
N GLU A 169 -1.68 25.73 1.82
CA GLU A 169 -2.00 24.31 1.95
C GLU A 169 -2.69 24.02 3.30
N SER A 170 -3.44 25.00 3.84
CA SER A 170 -4.29 24.76 5.02
C SER A 170 -5.24 23.60 4.75
N GLN A 171 -5.31 22.68 5.70
CA GLN A 171 -6.04 21.42 5.59
C GLN A 171 -7.56 21.61 5.75
N GLU A 172 -8.33 20.54 5.53
CA GLU A 172 -9.78 20.46 5.73
C GLU A 172 -10.60 21.54 4.96
N ARG A 173 -10.32 21.70 3.67
CA ARG A 173 -11.02 22.65 2.78
C ARG A 173 -11.35 22.04 1.43
N MET A 174 -12.47 22.48 0.85
CA MET A 174 -12.88 22.10 -0.49
C MET A 174 -13.38 23.29 -1.30
N LEU A 175 -13.20 23.22 -2.62
CA LEU A 175 -13.75 24.15 -3.59
C LEU A 175 -14.97 23.52 -4.29
N LEU A 176 -16.09 24.24 -4.35
CA LEU A 176 -17.35 23.73 -4.88
C LEU A 176 -17.95 24.68 -5.92
N VAL A 177 -18.60 24.10 -6.92
CA VAL A 177 -19.52 24.80 -7.82
C VAL A 177 -20.94 24.42 -7.44
N CYS A 178 -21.74 25.43 -7.08
CA CYS A 178 -23.12 25.22 -6.63
C CYS A 178 -24.09 25.16 -7.82
N VAL A 179 -25.14 24.36 -7.68
CA VAL A 179 -26.28 24.37 -8.61
C VAL A 179 -27.00 25.73 -8.51
N PRO A 180 -27.28 26.40 -9.65
CA PRO A 180 -27.94 27.71 -9.64
C PRO A 180 -29.26 27.73 -8.88
N GLY A 181 -29.43 28.73 -8.02
CA GLY A 181 -30.65 28.92 -7.22
C GLY A 181 -30.73 28.02 -5.97
N LYS A 182 -29.68 27.24 -5.68
CA LYS A 182 -29.57 26.40 -4.47
C LYS A 182 -28.45 26.86 -3.53
N GLU A 183 -27.97 28.09 -3.68
CA GLU A 183 -26.85 28.64 -2.91
C GLU A 183 -27.18 28.70 -1.41
N GLU A 184 -28.38 29.15 -1.05
CA GLU A 184 -28.82 29.22 0.36
C GLU A 184 -28.94 27.83 0.99
N GLU A 185 -29.39 26.83 0.21
CA GLU A 185 -29.50 25.45 0.65
C GLU A 185 -28.10 24.84 0.91
N LEU A 186 -27.16 25.05 -0.02
CA LEU A 186 -25.76 24.65 0.17
C LEU A 186 -25.19 25.26 1.45
N GLN A 187 -25.32 26.58 1.63
CA GLN A 187 -24.82 27.27 2.82
C GLN A 187 -25.46 26.73 4.11
N ALA A 188 -26.78 26.50 4.11
CA ALA A 188 -27.48 25.96 5.26
C ALA A 188 -26.96 24.58 5.69
N ILE A 189 -26.62 23.71 4.73
CA ILE A 189 -26.04 22.39 5.02
C ILE A 189 -24.71 22.54 5.75
N PHE A 190 -23.75 23.27 5.20
CA PHE A 190 -22.43 23.40 5.80
C PHE A 190 -22.45 24.16 7.14
N VAL A 191 -23.30 25.20 7.27
CA VAL A 191 -23.49 25.91 8.55
C VAL A 191 -24.09 25.00 9.62
N LYS A 192 -24.98 24.07 9.25
CA LYS A 192 -25.52 23.06 10.20
C LYS A 192 -24.41 22.22 10.84
N TRP A 193 -23.35 21.95 10.09
CA TRP A 193 -22.19 21.18 10.52
C TRP A 193 -21.07 22.05 11.11
N ASP A 194 -21.34 23.34 11.40
CA ASP A 194 -20.37 24.30 11.96
C ASP A 194 -19.16 24.57 11.05
N LEU A 195 -19.38 24.58 9.73
CA LEU A 195 -18.34 24.83 8.73
C LEU A 195 -18.58 26.14 7.98
N TYR A 196 -17.51 26.76 7.49
CA TYR A 196 -17.64 27.86 6.55
C TYR A 196 -18.25 27.38 5.23
N ALA A 197 -19.05 28.25 4.61
CA ALA A 197 -19.53 28.09 3.23
C ALA A 197 -19.68 29.45 2.57
N VAL A 198 -18.60 29.93 1.97
CA VAL A 198 -18.50 31.31 1.47
C VAL A 198 -18.36 31.35 -0.04
N CYS A 199 -19.22 32.14 -0.68
CA CYS A 199 -19.16 32.39 -2.12
C CYS A 199 -17.94 33.27 -2.43
N VAL A 200 -16.91 32.67 -3.02
CA VAL A 200 -15.65 33.35 -3.37
C VAL A 200 -15.61 33.76 -4.83
N GLY A 201 -16.54 33.30 -5.66
CA GLY A 201 -16.48 33.59 -7.09
C GLY A 201 -17.61 33.02 -7.92
N GLU A 202 -17.35 32.96 -9.23
CA GLU A 202 -18.27 32.38 -10.22
C GLU A 202 -17.50 31.71 -11.36
N VAL A 203 -18.14 30.71 -11.97
CA VAL A 203 -17.67 30.05 -13.19
C VAL A 203 -17.87 30.99 -14.38
N THR A 204 -16.93 30.99 -15.32
CA THR A 204 -16.97 31.79 -16.56
C THR A 204 -16.76 30.90 -17.78
N ASP A 205 -17.06 31.41 -18.97
CA ASP A 205 -16.85 30.75 -20.27
C ASP A 205 -15.53 31.14 -20.93
N THR A 206 -14.62 31.78 -20.19
CA THR A 206 -13.40 32.38 -20.74
C THR A 206 -12.23 31.41 -20.88
N GLY A 207 -12.27 30.25 -20.21
CA GLY A 207 -11.12 29.35 -20.07
C GLY A 207 -10.02 29.88 -19.13
N ARG A 208 -10.24 31.03 -18.48
CA ARG A 208 -9.24 31.74 -17.67
C ARG A 208 -9.62 31.76 -16.20
N VAL A 209 -8.63 31.64 -15.33
CA VAL A 209 -8.75 31.87 -13.90
C VAL A 209 -8.31 33.30 -13.61
N GLN A 210 -9.28 34.14 -13.24
CA GLN A 210 -9.10 35.56 -12.95
C GLN A 210 -9.27 35.79 -11.45
N VAL A 211 -8.25 36.33 -10.80
CA VAL A 211 -8.24 36.51 -9.34
C VAL A 211 -8.15 37.99 -9.00
N LYS A 212 -9.07 38.46 -8.16
CA LYS A 212 -9.06 39.80 -7.58
C LYS A 212 -8.75 39.78 -6.10
N TYR A 213 -8.06 40.81 -5.64
CA TYR A 213 -7.83 41.06 -4.22
C TYR A 213 -7.74 42.57 -3.97
N ARG A 214 -8.46 43.08 -2.96
CA ARG A 214 -8.50 44.51 -2.63
C ARG A 214 -8.82 45.43 -3.82
N GLY A 215 -9.70 44.96 -4.70
CA GLY A 215 -10.12 45.67 -5.91
C GLY A 215 -9.18 45.59 -7.11
N GLU A 216 -7.98 45.00 -6.97
CA GLU A 216 -7.02 44.84 -8.06
C GLU A 216 -7.02 43.42 -8.62
N GLN A 217 -6.75 43.26 -9.92
CA GLN A 217 -6.57 41.95 -10.55
C GLN A 217 -5.14 41.48 -10.30
N VAL A 218 -4.99 40.47 -9.45
CA VAL A 218 -3.69 39.95 -8.99
C VAL A 218 -3.20 38.74 -9.79
N ALA A 219 -4.11 38.03 -10.47
CA ALA A 219 -3.76 36.97 -11.41
C ALA A 219 -4.78 36.87 -12.54
N ASP A 220 -4.30 36.49 -13.73
CA ASP A 220 -5.11 36.19 -14.91
C ASP A 220 -4.36 35.21 -15.81
N VAL A 221 -4.75 33.94 -15.73
CA VAL A 221 -4.03 32.82 -16.33
C VAL A 221 -5.00 31.89 -17.07
N GLU A 222 -4.53 31.26 -18.13
CA GLU A 222 -5.30 30.20 -18.82
C GLU A 222 -5.22 28.93 -17.99
N ALA A 223 -6.38 28.37 -17.63
CA ALA A 223 -6.45 27.22 -16.74
C ALA A 223 -5.67 26.02 -17.31
N GLU A 224 -5.78 25.80 -18.63
CA GLU A 224 -5.12 24.69 -19.34
C GLU A 224 -3.59 24.71 -19.20
N HIS A 225 -2.98 25.90 -19.09
CA HIS A 225 -1.52 26.01 -18.96
C HIS A 225 -0.99 25.56 -17.61
N LEU A 226 -1.84 25.45 -16.58
CA LEU A 226 -1.44 25.14 -15.21
C LEU A 226 -1.80 23.71 -14.77
N VAL A 227 -2.27 22.85 -15.69
CA VAL A 227 -2.67 21.48 -15.38
C VAL A 227 -1.81 20.43 -16.10
N LEU A 228 -1.63 19.29 -15.44
CA LEU A 228 -0.93 18.13 -16.02
C LEU A 228 -1.69 17.59 -17.24
N GLY A 229 -0.98 17.39 -18.35
CA GLY A 229 -1.58 16.96 -19.62
C GLY A 229 -2.26 18.08 -20.42
N GLY A 230 -2.28 19.31 -19.90
CA GLY A 230 -2.60 20.53 -20.64
C GLY A 230 -1.34 21.18 -21.22
N GLY A 231 -1.12 22.45 -20.89
CA GLY A 231 0.02 23.24 -21.38
C GLY A 231 1.34 23.04 -20.63
N ALA A 232 1.36 22.25 -19.54
CA ALA A 232 2.59 21.97 -18.81
C ALA A 232 3.57 21.12 -19.67
N PRO A 233 4.84 21.53 -19.82
CA PRO A 233 5.80 20.78 -20.64
C PRO A 233 6.05 19.36 -20.13
N VAL A 234 6.05 18.39 -21.06
CA VAL A 234 6.45 17.01 -20.78
C VAL A 234 7.94 16.84 -21.07
N TYR A 235 8.69 16.39 -20.07
CA TYR A 235 10.13 16.17 -20.21
C TYR A 235 10.43 14.73 -20.63
N HIS A 236 11.26 14.58 -21.67
CA HIS A 236 11.94 13.33 -21.97
C HIS A 236 13.36 13.42 -21.41
N ARG A 237 13.72 12.48 -20.53
CA ARG A 237 15.00 12.48 -19.82
C ARG A 237 15.89 11.35 -20.33
N ASP A 238 17.18 11.54 -20.14
CA ASP A 238 18.16 10.48 -20.39
C ASP A 238 17.92 9.31 -19.43
N CYS A 239 18.07 8.09 -19.93
CA CYS A 239 17.95 6.85 -19.17
C CYS A 239 19.23 6.02 -19.34
N ARG A 240 19.87 5.60 -18.25
CA ARG A 240 21.03 4.71 -18.28
C ARG A 240 20.86 3.60 -17.24
N ARG A 241 21.16 2.34 -17.58
CA ARG A 241 21.15 1.25 -16.60
C ARG A 241 22.23 1.52 -15.53
N PRO A 242 21.93 1.44 -14.22
CA PRO A 242 22.92 1.62 -13.16
C PRO A 242 24.04 0.58 -13.20
N ASP A 243 25.28 1.03 -13.00
CA ASP A 243 26.47 0.15 -12.99
C ASP A 243 26.49 -0.78 -11.76
N TYR A 244 25.88 -0.37 -10.64
CA TYR A 244 25.87 -1.18 -9.41
C TYR A 244 25.22 -2.55 -9.61
N LEU A 245 24.28 -2.67 -10.56
CA LEU A 245 23.57 -3.91 -10.86
C LEU A 245 24.51 -5.02 -11.34
N ASP A 246 25.64 -4.67 -11.97
CA ASP A 246 26.64 -5.67 -12.36
C ASP A 246 27.32 -6.28 -11.14
N THR A 247 27.59 -5.46 -10.12
CA THR A 247 28.21 -5.92 -8.87
C THR A 247 27.23 -6.62 -7.94
N THR A 248 26.00 -6.13 -7.83
CA THR A 248 25.00 -6.71 -6.93
C THR A 248 24.38 -7.99 -7.47
N SER A 249 24.41 -8.24 -8.78
CA SER A 249 23.89 -9.49 -9.36
C SER A 249 24.65 -10.75 -8.94
N VAL A 250 25.88 -10.62 -8.43
CA VAL A 250 26.72 -11.75 -8.05
C VAL A 250 26.46 -12.14 -6.60
N LEU A 251 25.95 -13.36 -6.39
CA LEU A 251 25.82 -13.93 -5.06
C LEU A 251 27.21 -14.44 -4.58
N PRO A 252 27.71 -14.01 -3.41
CA PRO A 252 28.93 -14.55 -2.84
C PRO A 252 28.73 -16.01 -2.40
N ASP A 253 29.81 -16.77 -2.39
CA ASP A 253 29.79 -18.13 -1.84
C ASP A 253 29.65 -18.06 -0.31
N ILE A 254 28.51 -18.53 0.20
CA ILE A 254 28.20 -18.59 1.63
C ILE A 254 28.07 -20.05 2.07
N GLU A 255 28.50 -20.35 3.31
CA GLU A 255 28.38 -21.70 3.87
C GLU A 255 26.91 -22.11 3.98
N ASP A 256 26.60 -23.37 3.65
CA ASP A 256 25.24 -23.90 3.80
C ASP A 256 24.89 -24.09 5.28
N LEU A 257 23.62 -23.91 5.58
CA LEU A 257 23.07 -24.00 6.91
C LEU A 257 23.13 -25.44 7.42
N ARG A 258 23.61 -25.64 8.65
CA ARG A 258 23.63 -26.96 9.28
C ARG A 258 22.32 -27.18 10.02
N ALA A 259 21.90 -28.44 10.12
CA ALA A 259 20.62 -28.79 10.75
C ALA A 259 20.43 -28.23 12.18
N HIS A 260 21.50 -28.10 12.96
CA HIS A 260 21.43 -27.56 14.33
C HIS A 260 21.30 -26.03 14.39
N GLU A 261 21.46 -25.33 13.27
CA GLU A 261 21.38 -23.86 13.16
C GLU A 261 20.02 -23.38 12.63
N VAL A 262 19.19 -24.30 12.13
CA VAL A 262 17.88 -24.00 11.54
C VAL A 262 16.98 -23.25 12.51
N GLU A 263 16.90 -23.71 13.76
CA GLU A 263 16.09 -23.04 14.79
C GLU A 263 16.58 -21.61 15.04
N SER A 264 17.88 -21.41 15.22
CA SER A 264 18.44 -20.07 15.44
C SER A 264 18.22 -19.15 14.26
N ALA A 265 18.40 -19.63 13.02
CA ALA A 265 18.18 -18.83 11.82
C ALA A 265 16.71 -18.43 11.67
N MET A 266 15.78 -19.38 11.88
CA MET A 266 14.34 -19.11 11.85
C MET A 266 13.94 -18.09 12.92
N LEU A 267 14.42 -18.24 14.16
CA LEU A 267 14.11 -17.30 15.24
C LEU A 267 14.71 -15.91 14.99
N SER A 268 15.90 -15.83 14.37
CA SER A 268 16.47 -14.56 13.93
C SER A 268 15.63 -13.88 12.86
N LEU A 269 15.11 -14.63 11.88
CA LEU A 269 14.20 -14.11 10.86
C LEU A 269 12.86 -13.66 11.44
N LEU A 270 12.21 -14.49 12.28
CA LEU A 270 10.97 -14.10 12.97
C LEU A 270 11.15 -12.86 13.85
N ALA A 271 12.36 -12.63 14.36
CA ALA A 271 12.69 -11.43 15.12
C ALA A 271 13.11 -10.24 14.24
N SER A 272 13.35 -10.42 12.93
CA SER A 272 13.63 -9.29 12.02
C SER A 272 12.42 -8.36 11.99
N PRO A 273 12.57 -7.04 12.17
CA PRO A 273 11.46 -6.10 12.09
C PRO A 273 10.64 -6.15 10.80
N ASN A 274 11.22 -6.62 9.68
CA ASN A 274 10.51 -6.81 8.42
C ASN A 274 9.51 -7.97 8.47
N ILE A 275 9.84 -9.09 9.14
CA ILE A 275 8.94 -10.25 9.31
C ILE A 275 8.11 -10.17 10.59
N ALA A 276 8.70 -9.73 11.70
CA ALA A 276 8.09 -9.73 13.03
C ALA A 276 6.68 -9.10 13.06
N SER A 277 5.88 -9.52 14.04
CA SER A 277 4.50 -9.06 14.17
C SER A 277 4.39 -7.55 14.20
N LYS A 278 3.53 -7.01 13.34
CA LYS A 278 3.17 -5.58 13.32
C LYS A 278 2.06 -5.25 14.34
N GLN A 279 1.77 -6.14 15.29
CA GLN A 279 0.76 -5.95 16.35
C GLN A 279 0.93 -4.65 17.13
N TRP A 280 2.18 -4.30 17.44
CA TRP A 280 2.47 -3.04 18.11
C TRP A 280 1.92 -1.82 17.34
N VAL A 281 1.86 -1.90 16.00
CA VAL A 281 1.32 -0.84 15.15
C VAL A 281 -0.21 -0.83 15.20
N TYR A 282 -0.84 -1.93 14.79
CA TYR A 282 -2.29 -1.93 14.56
C TYR A 282 -3.14 -1.97 15.84
N GLU A 283 -2.59 -2.33 17.01
CA GLU A 283 -3.29 -2.19 18.29
C GLU A 283 -3.49 -0.72 18.72
N GLN A 284 -2.76 0.21 18.11
CA GLN A 284 -2.94 1.65 18.32
C GLN A 284 -4.04 2.22 17.41
N TYR A 285 -4.53 1.43 16.45
CA TYR A 285 -5.54 1.84 15.50
C TYR A 285 -6.87 1.21 15.85
N ASP A 286 -7.94 1.95 15.60
CA ASP A 286 -9.22 1.31 15.45
C ASP A 286 -9.23 0.48 14.15
N THR A 287 -9.68 -0.76 14.27
CA THR A 287 -9.81 -1.72 13.16
C THR A 287 -11.26 -2.15 12.93
N MET A 288 -12.22 -1.64 13.72
CA MET A 288 -13.58 -2.19 13.82
C MET A 288 -14.69 -1.14 13.71
N VAL A 289 -14.39 0.15 13.72
CA VAL A 289 -15.35 1.26 13.55
C VAL A 289 -16.13 1.04 12.27
N ARG A 290 -17.45 1.31 12.35
CA ARG A 290 -18.49 0.97 11.37
C ARG A 290 -18.81 -0.52 11.26
N THR A 291 -18.22 -1.38 12.10
CA THR A 291 -18.49 -2.83 12.25
C THR A 291 -18.49 -3.60 10.94
N GLY A 292 -17.59 -3.21 10.03
CA GLY A 292 -17.49 -3.78 8.69
C GLY A 292 -16.36 -4.78 8.50
N THR A 293 -15.34 -4.77 9.35
CA THR A 293 -14.15 -5.59 9.20
C THR A 293 -14.45 -7.06 9.53
N ILE A 294 -14.16 -7.94 8.57
CA ILE A 294 -14.29 -9.41 8.68
C ILE A 294 -12.94 -10.02 9.00
N ASN A 295 -11.94 -9.73 8.17
CA ASN A 295 -10.53 -10.01 8.45
C ASN A 295 -9.84 -8.67 8.72
N GLY A 296 -9.32 -8.51 9.94
CA GLY A 296 -8.49 -7.38 10.33
C GLY A 296 -6.99 -7.66 10.13
N PRO A 297 -6.12 -6.74 10.56
CA PRO A 297 -4.68 -6.93 10.55
C PRO A 297 -4.23 -8.19 11.33
N GLY A 298 -3.12 -8.79 10.88
CA GLY A 298 -2.48 -9.93 11.54
C GLY A 298 -2.73 -11.25 10.81
N PRO A 299 -3.73 -12.08 11.18
CA PRO A 299 -3.83 -13.46 10.71
C PRO A 299 -4.16 -13.68 9.22
N GLY A 300 -4.62 -12.66 8.50
CA GLY A 300 -5.00 -12.77 7.08
C GLY A 300 -4.00 -12.06 6.17
N ASP A 301 -3.75 -12.65 5.00
CA ASP A 301 -2.88 -12.05 3.99
C ASP A 301 -3.43 -10.72 3.45
N ALA A 302 -4.75 -10.50 3.47
CA ALA A 302 -5.37 -9.22 3.18
C ALA A 302 -6.53 -8.94 4.15
N ALA A 303 -6.79 -7.65 4.38
CA ALA A 303 -7.96 -7.24 5.14
C ALA A 303 -9.22 -7.45 4.31
N VAL A 304 -10.32 -7.85 4.94
CA VAL A 304 -11.62 -8.01 4.26
C VAL A 304 -12.66 -7.16 4.96
N VAL A 305 -13.23 -6.20 4.24
CA VAL A 305 -14.26 -5.29 4.75
C VAL A 305 -15.59 -5.58 4.05
N ARG A 306 -16.64 -5.84 4.82
CA ARG A 306 -17.99 -6.15 4.31
C ARG A 306 -18.60 -4.97 3.55
N ILE A 307 -19.20 -5.27 2.41
CA ILE A 307 -20.06 -4.34 1.68
C ILE A 307 -21.48 -4.43 2.26
N LYS A 308 -21.87 -3.44 3.05
CA LYS A 308 -23.16 -3.40 3.75
C LYS A 308 -24.34 -3.55 2.78
N GLY A 309 -25.35 -4.32 3.21
CA GLY A 309 -26.52 -4.65 2.38
C GLY A 309 -26.28 -5.78 1.36
N SER A 310 -25.12 -6.45 1.42
CA SER A 310 -24.80 -7.63 0.62
C SER A 310 -24.04 -8.67 1.44
N ASN A 311 -23.81 -9.86 0.84
CA ASN A 311 -22.89 -10.85 1.41
C ASN A 311 -21.47 -10.73 0.84
N LYS A 312 -21.18 -9.66 0.08
CA LYS A 312 -19.88 -9.43 -0.54
C LYS A 312 -18.94 -8.67 0.41
N GLY A 313 -17.65 -8.79 0.15
CA GLY A 313 -16.59 -8.08 0.84
C GLY A 313 -15.58 -7.50 -0.12
N LEU A 314 -14.84 -6.49 0.34
CA LEU A 314 -13.73 -5.88 -0.34
C LEU A 314 -12.45 -6.32 0.37
N ALA A 315 -11.61 -7.08 -0.33
CA ALA A 315 -10.26 -7.38 0.09
C ALA A 315 -9.35 -6.18 -0.21
N VAL A 316 -8.51 -5.80 0.76
CA VAL A 316 -7.61 -4.64 0.65
C VAL A 316 -6.23 -5.02 1.16
N LYS A 317 -5.20 -4.70 0.39
CA LYS A 317 -3.81 -4.97 0.75
C LYS A 317 -2.86 -3.93 0.14
N THR A 318 -1.71 -3.74 0.78
CA THR A 318 -0.58 -2.99 0.24
C THR A 318 0.68 -3.83 0.28
N ASP A 319 1.47 -3.85 -0.80
CA ASP A 319 2.74 -4.60 -0.86
C ASP A 319 3.77 -3.88 -1.75
N CYS A 320 5.03 -3.91 -1.34
CA CYS A 320 6.22 -3.67 -2.16
C CYS A 320 7.52 -3.92 -1.36
N ASN A 321 8.23 -4.99 -1.70
CA ASN A 321 9.60 -5.20 -1.25
C ASN A 321 10.59 -4.38 -2.13
N GLY A 322 11.00 -3.21 -1.63
CA GLY A 322 11.88 -2.27 -2.35
C GLY A 322 13.26 -2.84 -2.70
N ARG A 323 13.76 -3.84 -1.96
CA ARG A 323 15.04 -4.51 -2.24
C ARG A 323 14.97 -5.33 -3.52
N TYR A 324 13.85 -5.99 -3.82
CA TYR A 324 13.67 -6.68 -5.10
C TYR A 324 13.75 -5.70 -6.27
N VAL A 325 13.12 -4.53 -6.13
CA VAL A 325 13.13 -3.47 -7.15
C VAL A 325 14.53 -2.86 -7.28
N TYR A 326 15.26 -2.68 -6.18
CA TYR A 326 16.63 -2.20 -6.19
C TYR A 326 17.57 -3.11 -6.99
N LEU A 327 17.45 -4.43 -6.80
CA LEU A 327 18.30 -5.44 -7.44
C LEU A 327 17.85 -5.80 -8.85
N ASN A 328 16.55 -5.74 -9.14
CA ASN A 328 15.99 -5.93 -10.47
C ASN A 328 14.71 -5.10 -10.64
N PRO A 329 14.79 -3.88 -11.19
CA PRO A 329 13.64 -2.97 -11.20
C PRO A 329 12.45 -3.51 -12.00
N HIS A 330 12.70 -4.14 -13.15
CA HIS A 330 11.64 -4.70 -13.99
C HIS A 330 10.91 -5.85 -13.30
N LYS A 331 11.66 -6.85 -12.80
CA LYS A 331 11.06 -7.99 -12.10
C LYS A 331 10.45 -7.57 -10.76
N GLY A 332 11.11 -6.72 -9.98
CA GLY A 332 10.60 -6.20 -8.72
C GLY A 332 9.28 -5.44 -8.89
N GLY A 333 9.13 -4.65 -9.97
CA GLY A 333 7.87 -4.00 -10.31
C GLY A 333 6.75 -5.00 -10.65
N GLN A 334 7.07 -6.12 -11.29
CA GLN A 334 6.11 -7.21 -11.50
C GLN A 334 5.73 -7.89 -10.17
N ILE A 335 6.73 -8.19 -9.32
CA ILE A 335 6.55 -8.86 -8.03
C ILE A 335 5.62 -8.05 -7.12
N ALA A 336 5.81 -6.73 -7.01
CA ALA A 336 4.96 -5.89 -6.17
C ALA A 336 3.47 -6.00 -6.53
N VAL A 337 3.13 -6.11 -7.83
CA VAL A 337 1.74 -6.33 -8.28
C VAL A 337 1.31 -7.78 -8.06
N ALA A 338 2.17 -8.74 -8.36
CA ALA A 338 1.89 -10.17 -8.24
C ALA A 338 1.58 -10.57 -6.79
N GLU A 339 2.43 -10.14 -5.84
CA GLU A 339 2.28 -10.42 -4.41
C GLU A 339 1.01 -9.80 -3.84
N ALA A 340 0.72 -8.52 -4.17
CA ALA A 340 -0.52 -7.89 -3.74
C ALA A 340 -1.78 -8.62 -4.24
N ALA A 341 -1.73 -9.15 -5.46
CA ALA A 341 -2.81 -9.97 -6.00
C ALA A 341 -2.90 -11.32 -5.31
N ARG A 342 -1.76 -11.96 -5.02
CA ARG A 342 -1.69 -13.23 -4.32
C ARG A 342 -2.27 -13.11 -2.91
N ASN A 343 -1.93 -12.06 -2.18
CA ASN A 343 -2.44 -11.79 -0.84
C ASN A 343 -3.96 -11.55 -0.85
N VAL A 344 -4.48 -10.82 -1.84
CA VAL A 344 -5.91 -10.67 -2.07
C VAL A 344 -6.59 -12.02 -2.34
N VAL A 345 -5.97 -12.89 -3.14
CA VAL A 345 -6.47 -14.24 -3.44
C VAL A 345 -6.43 -15.15 -2.21
N CYS A 346 -5.36 -15.12 -1.41
CA CYS A 346 -5.23 -15.87 -0.16
C CYS A 346 -6.27 -15.44 0.90
N ALA A 347 -6.83 -14.24 0.80
CA ALA A 347 -7.98 -13.80 1.60
C ALA A 347 -9.35 -14.14 0.97
N GLY A 348 -9.38 -14.80 -0.20
CA GLY A 348 -10.58 -15.20 -0.93
C GLY A 348 -11.13 -14.17 -1.91
N GLY A 349 -10.37 -13.11 -2.18
CA GLY A 349 -10.75 -12.03 -3.09
C GLY A 349 -10.28 -12.28 -4.52
N ARG A 350 -11.09 -11.90 -5.51
CA ARG A 350 -10.63 -11.75 -6.90
C ARG A 350 -10.00 -10.36 -7.06
N PRO A 351 -8.72 -10.23 -7.45
CA PRO A 351 -8.11 -8.93 -7.75
C PRO A 351 -8.93 -8.13 -8.78
N LEU A 352 -9.15 -6.85 -8.54
CA LEU A 352 -9.97 -5.99 -9.40
C LEU A 352 -9.23 -4.78 -9.98
N ALA A 353 -8.43 -4.10 -9.16
CA ALA A 353 -7.76 -2.85 -9.53
C ALA A 353 -6.63 -2.54 -8.56
N ILE A 354 -5.71 -1.67 -9.00
CA ILE A 354 -4.66 -1.13 -8.15
C ILE A 354 -4.65 0.39 -8.13
N THR A 355 -4.16 0.95 -7.04
CA THR A 355 -3.50 2.26 -6.99
C THR A 355 -2.01 2.04 -6.76
N ASN A 356 -1.16 2.97 -7.18
CA ASN A 356 0.28 2.88 -6.92
C ASN A 356 0.83 4.15 -6.26
N CYS A 357 1.87 3.99 -5.46
CA CYS A 357 2.61 5.09 -4.88
C CYS A 357 4.10 4.90 -5.21
N LEU A 358 4.56 5.65 -6.20
CA LEU A 358 5.88 5.50 -6.79
C LEU A 358 6.88 6.38 -6.04
N ASN A 359 7.73 5.78 -5.20
CA ASN A 359 8.75 6.52 -4.43
C ASN A 359 10.15 6.24 -4.99
N PHE A 360 10.80 7.27 -5.54
CA PHE A 360 12.09 7.18 -6.22
C PHE A 360 12.99 8.37 -5.87
N GLY A 361 14.30 8.23 -6.07
CA GLY A 361 15.29 9.30 -5.91
C GLY A 361 15.19 10.41 -6.96
N ASN A 362 16.26 11.19 -7.14
CA ASN A 362 16.26 12.31 -8.07
C ASN A 362 16.17 11.87 -9.57
N PRO A 363 15.11 12.26 -10.31
CA PRO A 363 14.90 11.86 -11.71
C PRO A 363 15.83 12.57 -12.71
N TYR A 364 16.64 13.55 -12.28
CA TYR A 364 17.72 14.11 -13.11
C TYR A 364 18.91 13.16 -13.25
N LYS A 365 19.05 12.16 -12.36
CA LYS A 365 20.06 11.11 -12.47
C LYS A 365 19.58 10.04 -13.48
N PRO A 366 20.28 9.80 -14.61
CA PRO A 366 19.83 8.87 -15.64
C PRO A 366 19.57 7.44 -15.15
N GLU A 367 20.30 7.00 -14.12
CA GLU A 367 20.16 5.72 -13.44
C GLU A 367 18.84 5.59 -12.70
N VAL A 368 18.50 6.60 -11.91
CA VAL A 368 17.25 6.63 -11.13
C VAL A 368 16.06 6.65 -12.07
N TYR A 369 16.12 7.48 -13.12
CA TYR A 369 15.04 7.55 -14.10
C TYR A 369 14.90 6.27 -14.93
N TRP A 370 16.00 5.56 -15.21
CA TRP A 370 15.95 4.22 -15.82
C TRP A 370 15.29 3.20 -14.89
N THR A 371 15.66 3.17 -13.61
CA THR A 371 15.05 2.30 -12.59
C THR A 371 13.55 2.55 -12.46
N PHE A 372 13.13 3.82 -12.39
CA PHE A 372 11.71 4.21 -12.42
C PHE A 372 10.99 3.66 -13.64
N LYS A 373 11.57 3.86 -14.83
CA LYS A 373 10.98 3.40 -16.10
C LYS A 373 10.81 1.89 -16.14
N GLU A 374 11.82 1.12 -15.73
CA GLU A 374 11.77 -0.34 -15.75
C GLU A 374 10.79 -0.89 -14.70
N ALA A 375 10.73 -0.29 -13.51
CA ALA A 375 9.74 -0.66 -12.48
C ALA A 375 8.30 -0.44 -12.95
N VAL A 376 7.99 0.76 -13.48
CA VAL A 376 6.66 1.08 -14.03
C VAL A 376 6.30 0.16 -15.20
N ARG A 377 7.29 -0.19 -16.05
CA ARG A 377 7.09 -1.14 -17.13
C ARG A 377 6.71 -2.53 -16.59
N GLY A 378 7.45 -3.04 -15.61
CA GLY A 378 7.18 -4.32 -14.96
C GLY A 378 5.77 -4.38 -14.36
N MET A 379 5.40 -3.36 -13.57
CA MET A 379 4.05 -3.21 -13.01
C MET A 379 2.98 -3.25 -14.10
N GLY A 380 3.17 -2.48 -15.17
CA GLY A 380 2.21 -2.41 -16.28
C GLY A 380 2.05 -3.74 -17.02
N GLU A 381 3.10 -4.55 -17.14
CA GLU A 381 3.03 -5.90 -17.69
C GLU A 381 2.24 -6.85 -16.76
N ALA A 382 2.50 -6.79 -15.45
CA ALA A 382 1.76 -7.58 -14.46
C ALA A 382 0.27 -7.22 -14.39
N CYS A 383 -0.07 -5.92 -14.37
CA CYS A 383 -1.45 -5.43 -14.42
C CYS A 383 -2.23 -5.93 -15.64
N ARG A 384 -1.57 -6.01 -16.81
CA ARG A 384 -2.20 -6.54 -18.03
C ARG A 384 -2.46 -8.05 -17.95
N MET A 385 -1.55 -8.81 -17.32
CA MET A 385 -1.74 -10.26 -17.12
C MET A 385 -2.90 -10.53 -16.15
N LEU A 386 -2.94 -9.82 -15.03
CA LEU A 386 -3.93 -10.03 -13.97
C LEU A 386 -5.26 -9.29 -14.21
N ASN A 387 -5.35 -8.51 -15.28
CA ASN A 387 -6.49 -7.64 -15.59
C ASN A 387 -6.85 -6.68 -14.44
N THR A 388 -5.83 -6.08 -13.83
CA THR A 388 -5.95 -5.14 -12.70
C THR A 388 -5.55 -3.72 -13.15
N PRO A 389 -6.50 -2.91 -13.67
CA PRO A 389 -6.19 -1.55 -14.10
C PRO A 389 -5.68 -0.68 -12.95
N VAL A 390 -4.80 0.27 -13.29
CA VAL A 390 -4.37 1.34 -12.39
C VAL A 390 -5.42 2.44 -12.40
N THR A 391 -6.16 2.61 -11.30
CA THR A 391 -7.27 3.58 -11.21
C THR A 391 -6.85 4.95 -10.69
N GLY A 392 -5.62 5.06 -10.18
CA GLY A 392 -5.02 6.27 -9.64
C GLY A 392 -3.62 5.97 -9.09
N GLY A 393 -2.94 7.01 -8.61
CA GLY A 393 -1.66 6.83 -7.96
C GLY A 393 -0.97 8.15 -7.65
N ASN A 394 0.23 8.04 -7.09
CA ASN A 394 1.10 9.15 -6.74
C ASN A 394 2.53 8.87 -7.19
N VAL A 395 3.29 9.94 -7.48
CA VAL A 395 4.72 9.84 -7.79
C VAL A 395 5.49 10.82 -6.91
N SER A 396 6.28 10.26 -5.99
CA SER A 396 7.23 10.98 -5.15
C SER A 396 8.64 10.77 -5.72
N PHE A 397 9.24 11.84 -6.21
CA PHE A 397 10.64 11.87 -6.65
C PHE A 397 11.50 12.58 -5.60
N TYR A 398 12.83 12.58 -5.80
CA TYR A 398 13.80 13.23 -4.91
C TYR A 398 13.91 12.60 -3.51
N ASN A 399 13.47 11.34 -3.37
CA ASN A 399 13.65 10.57 -2.15
C ASN A 399 15.10 10.09 -2.03
N GLU A 400 15.97 10.98 -1.60
CA GLU A 400 17.38 10.71 -1.40
C GLU A 400 17.94 11.58 -0.27
N ASN A 401 19.05 11.12 0.29
CA ASN A 401 19.86 11.82 1.26
C ASN A 401 21.30 11.97 0.70
N PRO A 402 22.24 12.62 1.41
CA PRO A 402 23.62 12.76 0.94
C PRO A 402 24.39 11.44 0.70
N GLU A 403 23.97 10.33 1.34
CA GLU A 403 24.57 9.00 1.19
C GLU A 403 24.01 8.24 -0.03
N GLY A 404 22.77 8.51 -0.44
CA GLY A 404 22.19 7.89 -1.61
C GLY A 404 20.67 8.05 -1.72
N ALA A 405 20.12 7.48 -2.80
CA ALA A 405 18.68 7.36 -2.97
C ALA A 405 18.12 6.21 -2.14
N VAL A 406 16.86 6.36 -1.70
CA VAL A 406 16.11 5.25 -1.12
C VAL A 406 16.04 4.09 -2.11
N PHE A 407 15.77 2.88 -1.62
CA PHE A 407 15.37 1.82 -2.52
C PHE A 407 14.14 2.26 -3.35
N PRO A 408 14.11 1.96 -4.65
CA PRO A 408 12.94 2.24 -5.47
C PRO A 408 11.73 1.48 -4.94
N THR A 409 10.71 2.20 -4.48
CA THR A 409 9.57 1.59 -3.75
C THR A 409 8.25 1.99 -4.40
N PRO A 410 7.85 1.29 -5.49
CA PRO A 410 6.56 1.46 -6.14
C PRO A 410 5.45 0.69 -5.41
N THR A 411 5.07 1.14 -4.21
CA THR A 411 4.06 0.49 -3.38
C THR A 411 2.73 0.33 -4.12
N ILE A 412 2.19 -0.88 -4.12
CA ILE A 412 0.88 -1.20 -4.67
C ILE A 412 -0.16 -1.12 -3.55
N GLY A 413 -1.29 -0.50 -3.82
CA GLY A 413 -2.52 -0.68 -3.06
C GLY A 413 -3.53 -1.43 -3.91
N MET A 414 -3.91 -2.64 -3.51
CA MET A 414 -4.79 -3.50 -4.30
C MET A 414 -6.17 -3.68 -3.68
N LEU A 415 -7.18 -3.70 -4.55
CA LEU A 415 -8.55 -4.03 -4.22
C LEU A 415 -8.96 -5.36 -4.86
N GLY A 416 -9.69 -6.18 -4.10
CA GLY A 416 -10.30 -7.41 -4.60
C GLY A 416 -11.71 -7.64 -4.10
N LEU A 417 -12.49 -8.44 -4.83
CA LEU A 417 -13.87 -8.77 -4.48
C LEU A 417 -13.96 -10.17 -3.86
N VAL A 418 -14.48 -10.23 -2.64
CA VAL A 418 -14.90 -11.47 -1.99
C VAL A 418 -16.40 -11.63 -2.25
N GLU A 419 -16.80 -12.66 -3.01
CA GLU A 419 -18.20 -12.87 -3.39
C GLU A 419 -19.11 -13.27 -2.22
N ASN A 420 -18.56 -13.98 -1.23
CA ASN A 420 -19.27 -14.40 -0.03
C ASN A 420 -18.31 -14.36 1.16
N VAL A 421 -18.48 -13.36 2.03
CA VAL A 421 -17.58 -13.16 3.18
C VAL A 421 -17.72 -14.22 4.27
N GLU A 422 -18.75 -15.06 4.24
CA GLU A 422 -18.92 -16.14 5.22
C GLU A 422 -18.31 -17.46 4.74
N ALA A 423 -18.21 -17.64 3.41
CA ALA A 423 -17.80 -18.91 2.82
C ALA A 423 -16.41 -18.87 2.17
N HIS A 424 -15.97 -17.70 1.69
CA HIS A 424 -14.75 -17.60 0.88
C HIS A 424 -13.58 -16.96 1.62
N THR A 425 -13.79 -16.39 2.81
CA THR A 425 -12.69 -15.77 3.57
C THR A 425 -11.81 -16.82 4.21
N THR A 426 -10.51 -16.71 3.97
CA THR A 426 -9.46 -17.55 4.55
C THR A 426 -8.48 -16.69 5.35
N GLN A 427 -7.72 -17.36 6.21
CA GLN A 427 -6.65 -16.80 7.03
C GLN A 427 -5.44 -17.75 6.98
N ALA A 428 -4.28 -17.31 7.45
CA ALA A 428 -3.04 -18.08 7.39
C ALA A 428 -3.03 -19.25 8.38
N GLY A 429 -3.59 -19.05 9.57
CA GLY A 429 -3.60 -20.03 10.66
C GLY A 429 -4.50 -21.24 10.36
N PRO A 430 -3.99 -22.49 10.45
CA PRO A 430 -4.84 -23.67 10.38
C PRO A 430 -5.87 -23.69 11.50
N CYS A 431 -7.08 -24.16 11.21
CA CYS A 431 -8.19 -24.17 12.18
C CYS A 431 -8.54 -25.57 12.70
N THR A 432 -8.02 -26.65 12.09
CA THR A 432 -8.48 -28.02 12.42
C THR A 432 -7.33 -29.04 12.33
N PRO A 433 -7.13 -29.86 13.38
CA PRO A 433 -6.10 -30.91 13.38
C PRO A 433 -6.45 -32.03 12.39
N GLY A 434 -5.42 -32.68 11.84
CA GLY A 434 -5.55 -33.76 10.87
C GLY A 434 -5.74 -33.30 9.41
N HIS A 435 -5.92 -32.00 9.17
CA HIS A 435 -5.90 -31.44 7.82
C HIS A 435 -4.53 -31.67 7.17
N THR A 436 -4.53 -31.93 5.87
CA THR A 436 -3.30 -32.03 5.09
C THR A 436 -2.80 -30.63 4.75
N VAL A 437 -1.50 -30.40 4.89
CA VAL A 437 -0.81 -29.17 4.48
C VAL A 437 -0.24 -29.38 3.08
N TYR A 438 -0.65 -28.52 2.16
CA TYR A 438 -0.21 -28.52 0.77
C TYR A 438 0.57 -27.25 0.44
N LEU A 439 1.52 -27.38 -0.48
CA LEU A 439 2.08 -26.26 -1.23
C LEU A 439 1.50 -26.27 -2.64
N LEU A 440 0.70 -25.27 -2.96
CA LEU A 440 0.31 -24.95 -4.32
C LEU A 440 1.45 -24.15 -4.97
N SER A 441 1.87 -24.60 -6.14
CA SER A 441 2.98 -24.02 -6.89
C SER A 441 2.82 -24.29 -8.40
N PRO A 442 3.58 -23.60 -9.28
CA PRO A 442 3.64 -23.95 -10.68
C PRO A 442 4.14 -25.39 -10.85
N LYS A 443 3.75 -26.04 -11.94
CA LYS A 443 4.18 -27.42 -12.22
C LYS A 443 5.65 -27.51 -12.64
N SER A 444 6.18 -26.43 -13.22
CA SER A 444 7.61 -26.22 -13.48
C SER A 444 8.39 -26.07 -12.17
N TRP A 445 7.72 -25.59 -11.12
CA TRP A 445 8.30 -25.50 -9.81
C TRP A 445 8.54 -26.89 -9.25
N SER A 446 9.66 -27.03 -8.59
CA SER A 446 9.91 -28.16 -7.73
C SER A 446 11.03 -27.75 -6.81
N PHE A 447 11.12 -28.47 -5.69
CA PHE A 447 12.32 -28.46 -4.88
C PHE A 447 13.58 -28.88 -5.67
N ARG A 448 13.52 -29.21 -6.97
CA ARG A 448 14.67 -29.55 -7.86
C ARG A 448 15.10 -28.39 -8.76
N THR A 449 14.15 -27.66 -9.31
CA THR A 449 14.39 -26.64 -10.34
C THR A 449 14.71 -25.25 -9.77
N HIS A 450 14.33 -25.00 -8.52
CA HIS A 450 14.45 -23.69 -7.87
C HIS A 450 15.40 -23.70 -6.64
N GLN A 451 16.38 -24.61 -6.60
CA GLN A 451 17.22 -24.91 -5.42
C GLN A 451 18.27 -23.83 -5.04
N CYS A 452 18.34 -22.67 -5.71
CA CYS A 452 19.53 -21.82 -5.64
C CYS A 452 19.25 -20.31 -5.57
N GLU A 453 18.10 -19.89 -5.03
CA GLU A 453 17.71 -18.48 -4.99
C GLU A 453 17.73 -17.94 -3.56
N LEU A 454 18.93 -17.62 -3.08
CA LEU A 454 19.13 -16.81 -1.87
C LEU A 454 19.28 -15.32 -2.19
N GLY A 455 19.35 -14.98 -3.48
CA GLY A 455 19.42 -13.62 -3.96
C GLY A 455 18.25 -12.80 -3.43
N ALA A 456 18.56 -11.59 -2.96
CA ALA A 456 17.60 -10.63 -2.43
C ALA A 456 16.79 -11.08 -1.19
N THR A 457 17.06 -12.26 -0.61
CA THR A 457 16.22 -12.79 0.47
C THR A 457 16.41 -12.05 1.79
N GLU A 458 15.38 -12.08 2.64
CA GLU A 458 15.47 -11.64 4.03
C GLU A 458 16.49 -12.46 4.83
N TYR A 459 16.67 -13.74 4.49
CA TYR A 459 17.75 -14.56 5.06
C TYR A 459 19.13 -14.01 4.75
N LEU A 460 19.41 -13.69 3.48
CA LEU A 460 20.70 -13.14 3.07
C LEU A 460 20.96 -11.77 3.70
N HIS A 461 19.93 -10.92 3.77
CA HIS A 461 20.04 -9.60 4.36
C HIS A 461 20.22 -9.65 5.88
N SER A 462 19.32 -10.32 6.60
CA SER A 462 19.27 -10.25 8.06
C SER A 462 20.26 -11.20 8.75
N CYS A 463 20.57 -12.35 8.15
CA CYS A 463 21.52 -13.30 8.73
C CYS A 463 22.96 -13.10 8.25
N HIS A 464 23.17 -12.57 7.03
CA HIS A 464 24.52 -12.39 6.45
C HIS A 464 24.90 -10.93 6.20
N GLY A 465 23.97 -9.98 6.35
CA GLY A 465 24.24 -8.55 6.10
C GLY A 465 24.45 -8.21 4.63
N LEU A 466 23.87 -9.01 3.72
CA LEU A 466 24.15 -8.94 2.28
C LEU A 466 22.87 -8.62 1.49
N THR A 467 22.96 -7.61 0.62
CA THR A 467 21.90 -7.25 -0.34
C THR A 467 22.44 -7.41 -1.76
N CYS A 468 22.33 -8.63 -2.30
CA CYS A 468 22.86 -9.02 -3.61
C CYS A 468 22.08 -10.21 -4.19
N GLY A 469 22.45 -10.65 -5.39
CA GLY A 469 21.70 -11.58 -6.23
C GLY A 469 20.66 -10.86 -7.11
N ASP A 470 19.83 -11.67 -7.77
CA ASP A 470 18.67 -11.21 -8.52
C ASP A 470 17.42 -11.22 -7.62
N ALA A 471 16.38 -10.47 -8.01
CA ALA A 471 15.06 -10.62 -7.39
C ALA A 471 14.51 -12.04 -7.61
N PRO A 472 13.69 -12.58 -6.67
CA PRO A 472 13.16 -13.94 -6.75
C PRO A 472 12.54 -14.30 -8.09
N HIS A 473 12.62 -15.56 -8.49
CA HIS A 473 12.00 -16.03 -9.73
C HIS A 473 10.50 -15.69 -9.78
N LEU A 474 10.08 -15.20 -10.95
CA LEU A 474 8.69 -14.91 -11.28
C LEU A 474 8.48 -15.14 -12.78
N ASP A 475 7.51 -15.99 -13.10
CA ASP A 475 6.87 -16.05 -14.41
C ASP A 475 5.40 -15.63 -14.23
N MET A 476 4.96 -14.61 -14.96
CA MET A 476 3.61 -14.06 -14.78
C MET A 476 2.49 -15.01 -15.24
N THR A 477 2.77 -15.91 -16.19
CA THR A 477 1.80 -16.93 -16.60
C THR A 477 1.64 -17.99 -15.52
N GLU A 478 2.74 -18.40 -14.90
CA GLU A 478 2.73 -19.31 -13.75
C GLU A 478 2.02 -18.68 -12.53
N GLU A 479 2.32 -17.42 -12.20
CA GLU A 479 1.66 -16.69 -11.12
C GLU A 479 0.14 -16.60 -11.34
N TYR A 480 -0.28 -16.21 -12.54
CA TYR A 480 -1.70 -16.12 -12.88
C TYR A 480 -2.40 -17.48 -12.71
N ALA A 481 -1.77 -18.56 -13.18
CA ALA A 481 -2.33 -19.91 -13.05
C ALA A 481 -2.47 -20.33 -11.59
N VAL A 482 -1.47 -20.05 -10.75
CA VAL A 482 -1.52 -20.32 -9.29
C VAL A 482 -2.66 -19.54 -8.63
N GLN A 483 -2.77 -18.24 -8.92
CA GLN A 483 -3.81 -17.39 -8.33
C GLN A 483 -5.23 -17.80 -8.74
N GLU A 484 -5.49 -18.05 -10.03
CA GLU A 484 -6.82 -18.51 -10.47
C GLU A 484 -7.18 -19.88 -9.88
N SER A 485 -6.20 -20.79 -9.78
CA SER A 485 -6.40 -22.11 -9.18
C SER A 485 -6.72 -22.00 -7.69
N ALA A 486 -5.95 -21.19 -6.94
CA ALA A 486 -6.17 -20.97 -5.52
C ALA A 486 -7.55 -20.35 -5.25
N LEU A 487 -7.92 -19.33 -6.03
CA LEU A 487 -9.22 -18.68 -5.90
C LEU A 487 -10.38 -19.65 -6.17
N ALA A 488 -10.27 -20.50 -7.20
CA ALA A 488 -11.26 -21.54 -7.49
C ALA A 488 -11.40 -22.54 -6.33
N MET A 489 -10.27 -22.99 -5.76
CA MET A 489 -10.26 -23.88 -4.60
C MET A 489 -10.93 -23.25 -3.37
N ILE A 490 -10.63 -21.99 -3.07
CA ILE A 490 -11.23 -21.25 -1.95
C ILE A 490 -12.75 -21.09 -2.18
N GLN A 491 -13.17 -20.66 -3.37
CA GLN A 491 -14.58 -20.44 -3.71
C GLN A 491 -15.41 -21.73 -3.73
N SER A 492 -14.77 -22.89 -3.95
CA SER A 492 -15.42 -24.20 -3.84
C SER A 492 -15.63 -24.68 -2.39
N GLY A 493 -15.10 -23.95 -1.40
CA GLY A 493 -15.20 -24.30 0.02
C GLY A 493 -14.29 -25.46 0.45
N LEU A 494 -13.29 -25.81 -0.37
CA LEU A 494 -12.36 -26.91 -0.10
C LEU A 494 -11.19 -26.50 0.81
N ILE A 495 -10.91 -25.21 0.92
CA ILE A 495 -9.75 -24.68 1.63
C ILE A 495 -10.15 -24.19 3.02
N ALA A 496 -9.44 -24.65 4.05
CA ALA A 496 -9.65 -24.24 5.43
C ALA A 496 -8.75 -23.07 5.83
N SER A 497 -7.52 -23.02 5.34
CA SER A 497 -6.59 -21.90 5.52
C SER A 497 -5.73 -21.74 4.27
N ALA A 498 -5.32 -20.51 3.99
CA ALA A 498 -4.45 -20.15 2.88
C ALA A 498 -3.46 -19.10 3.35
N HIS A 499 -2.20 -19.22 2.93
CA HIS A 499 -1.15 -18.28 3.24
C HIS A 499 -0.13 -18.25 2.11
N ASP A 500 0.31 -17.07 1.71
CA ASP A 500 1.30 -16.92 0.67
C ASP A 500 2.73 -17.30 1.20
N VAL A 501 3.69 -17.54 0.31
CA VAL A 501 5.09 -17.82 0.71
C VAL A 501 6.02 -16.75 0.16
N SER A 502 6.18 -15.68 0.95
CA SER A 502 6.97 -14.49 0.61
C SER A 502 8.27 -14.40 1.43
N ASP A 503 8.52 -13.25 2.08
CA ASP A 503 9.71 -12.94 2.87
C ASP A 503 10.08 -14.03 3.87
N GLY A 504 11.36 -14.39 3.90
CA GLY A 504 11.87 -15.46 4.77
C GLY A 504 11.52 -16.88 4.31
N GLY A 505 10.77 -17.03 3.23
CA GLY A 505 10.55 -18.29 2.54
C GLY A 505 9.63 -19.28 3.27
N LEU A 506 9.72 -20.55 2.85
CA LEU A 506 8.77 -21.61 3.24
C LEU A 506 8.72 -21.81 4.76
N LEU A 507 9.86 -21.78 5.44
CA LEU A 507 9.90 -22.06 6.86
C LEU A 507 9.27 -20.94 7.70
N VAL A 508 9.44 -19.68 7.29
CA VAL A 508 8.81 -18.53 7.93
C VAL A 508 7.29 -18.58 7.73
N ALA A 509 6.82 -18.79 6.50
CA ALA A 509 5.38 -18.92 6.22
C ALA A 509 4.73 -20.06 7.04
N LEU A 510 5.42 -21.21 7.20
CA LEU A 510 4.94 -22.30 8.06
C LEU A 510 4.92 -21.91 9.56
N ALA A 511 5.90 -21.13 10.01
CA ALA A 511 5.93 -20.61 11.38
C ALA A 511 4.79 -19.63 11.62
N GLU A 512 4.50 -18.73 10.68
CA GLU A 512 3.37 -17.79 10.72
C GLU A 512 2.03 -18.53 10.77
N CYS A 513 1.84 -19.57 9.94
CA CYS A 513 0.68 -20.46 10.05
C CYS A 513 0.49 -21.02 11.47
N VAL A 514 1.57 -21.48 12.13
CA VAL A 514 1.48 -21.99 13.52
C VAL A 514 1.18 -20.87 14.51
N LEU A 515 1.83 -19.71 14.36
CA LEU A 515 1.67 -18.53 15.23
C LEU A 515 0.23 -17.99 15.20
N PHE A 516 -0.40 -17.97 14.03
CA PHE A 516 -1.78 -17.49 13.83
C PHE A 516 -2.87 -18.53 14.09
N SER A 517 -2.51 -19.80 14.36
CA SER A 517 -3.49 -20.81 14.78
C SER A 517 -3.88 -20.67 16.26
N GLU A 518 -5.05 -21.14 16.69
CA GLU A 518 -5.46 -20.99 18.11
C GLU A 518 -4.72 -21.89 19.10
N ASP A 519 -4.24 -23.08 18.71
CA ASP A 519 -3.38 -23.97 19.52
C ASP A 519 -2.85 -25.18 18.70
N LEU A 520 -2.65 -24.98 17.40
CA LEU A 520 -2.27 -26.05 16.48
C LEU A 520 -0.80 -25.93 16.09
N GLY A 521 -0.24 -27.05 15.63
CA GLY A 521 1.08 -27.11 15.03
C GLY A 521 1.01 -27.75 13.65
N VAL A 522 2.17 -27.89 13.04
CA VAL A 522 2.29 -28.60 11.75
C VAL A 522 3.53 -29.49 11.80
N GLU A 523 3.38 -30.69 11.24
CA GLU A 523 4.47 -31.62 11.00
C GLU A 523 4.69 -31.72 9.50
N ILE A 524 5.91 -31.40 9.07
CA ILE A 524 6.29 -31.22 7.66
C ILE A 524 7.43 -32.15 7.31
N GLN A 525 7.30 -32.82 6.16
CA GLN A 525 8.29 -33.69 5.57
C GLN A 525 8.69 -33.16 4.20
N LEU A 526 9.92 -32.66 4.09
CA LEU A 526 10.52 -32.24 2.84
C LEU A 526 11.44 -33.35 2.33
N ASN A 527 11.29 -33.73 1.07
CA ASN A 527 12.11 -34.77 0.45
C ASN A 527 12.85 -34.21 -0.77
N PRO A 528 13.85 -33.33 -0.56
CA PRO A 528 14.65 -32.79 -1.66
C PRO A 528 15.60 -33.86 -2.24
N GLU A 529 16.15 -33.60 -3.42
CA GLU A 529 17.26 -34.39 -3.95
C GLU A 529 18.54 -34.20 -3.12
N SER A 530 19.48 -35.15 -3.21
CA SER A 530 20.66 -35.24 -2.34
C SER A 530 21.68 -34.09 -2.43
N THR A 531 21.43 -33.08 -3.26
CA THR A 531 22.34 -31.94 -3.53
C THR A 531 21.74 -30.57 -3.19
N ALA A 532 20.52 -30.51 -2.63
CA ALA A 532 19.89 -29.24 -2.28
C ALA A 532 20.56 -28.60 -1.04
N ARG A 533 20.81 -27.28 -1.10
CA ARG A 533 21.22 -26.52 0.07
C ARG A 533 20.08 -26.41 1.07
N LEU A 534 20.38 -26.52 2.36
CA LEU A 534 19.37 -26.48 3.40
C LEU A 534 18.82 -25.06 3.61
N ASP A 535 19.66 -24.03 3.53
CA ASP A 535 19.22 -22.64 3.64
C ASP A 535 18.24 -22.24 2.53
N ALA A 536 18.58 -22.50 1.27
CA ALA A 536 17.74 -22.18 0.13
C ALA A 536 16.41 -22.95 0.14
N LEU A 537 16.43 -24.21 0.61
CA LEU A 537 15.21 -25.01 0.74
C LEU A 537 14.22 -24.41 1.76
N LEU A 538 14.73 -23.89 2.87
CA LEU A 538 13.90 -23.44 4.00
C LEU A 538 13.57 -21.95 3.91
N PHE A 539 14.54 -21.12 3.51
CA PHE A 539 14.47 -19.67 3.54
C PHE A 539 14.58 -19.01 2.16
N GLY A 540 14.71 -19.79 1.10
CA GLY A 540 14.66 -19.28 -0.27
C GLY A 540 13.30 -18.66 -0.60
N GLU A 541 13.34 -17.49 -1.20
CA GLU A 541 12.17 -16.72 -1.61
C GLU A 541 11.94 -16.95 -3.11
N ALA A 542 10.71 -17.26 -3.48
CA ALA A 542 10.26 -17.47 -4.84
C ALA A 542 8.77 -17.16 -4.90
N GLN A 543 8.33 -16.56 -6.00
CA GLN A 543 6.94 -16.16 -6.18
C GLN A 543 6.05 -17.37 -6.53
N SER A 544 4.74 -17.13 -6.65
CA SER A 544 3.76 -18.14 -7.09
C SER A 544 3.61 -19.34 -6.16
N ARG A 545 3.75 -19.15 -4.84
CA ARG A 545 3.65 -20.23 -3.85
C ARG A 545 2.61 -19.89 -2.78
N ILE A 546 1.72 -20.84 -2.49
CA ILE A 546 0.66 -20.70 -1.49
C ILE A 546 0.58 -21.98 -0.65
N LEU A 547 0.65 -21.84 0.67
CA LEU A 547 0.32 -22.88 1.64
C LEU A 547 -1.20 -22.99 1.77
N LEU A 548 -1.71 -24.21 1.67
CA LEU A 548 -3.14 -24.52 1.79
C LEU A 548 -3.36 -25.63 2.81
N THR A 549 -4.44 -25.55 3.58
CA THR A 549 -4.89 -26.69 4.41
C THR A 549 -6.29 -27.16 4.03
N THR A 550 -6.50 -28.47 4.05
CA THR A 550 -7.81 -29.07 3.76
C THR A 550 -8.00 -30.44 4.42
N ALA A 551 -9.25 -30.81 4.69
CA ALA A 551 -9.66 -32.19 4.99
C ALA A 551 -10.03 -33.00 3.73
N GLN A 552 -10.22 -32.34 2.59
CA GLN A 552 -10.86 -32.89 1.39
C GLN A 552 -9.85 -33.14 0.27
N SER A 553 -8.75 -33.82 0.60
CA SER A 553 -7.62 -34.07 -0.30
C SER A 553 -8.02 -34.63 -1.67
N ASP A 554 -8.96 -35.58 -1.73
CA ASP A 554 -9.38 -36.19 -3.00
C ASP A 554 -10.11 -35.21 -3.92
N GLN A 555 -10.97 -34.36 -3.36
CA GLN A 555 -11.73 -33.35 -4.11
C GLN A 555 -10.80 -32.22 -4.57
N LEU A 556 -9.87 -31.83 -3.71
CA LEU A 556 -8.87 -30.83 -4.05
C LEU A 556 -7.96 -31.32 -5.18
N ALA A 557 -7.50 -32.57 -5.14
CA ALA A 557 -6.71 -33.18 -6.21
C ALA A 557 -7.47 -33.25 -7.55
N ALA A 558 -8.78 -33.53 -7.51
CA ALA A 558 -9.62 -33.52 -8.71
C ALA A 558 -9.73 -32.12 -9.32
N LEU A 559 -9.91 -31.08 -8.50
CA LEU A 559 -9.98 -29.70 -8.98
C LEU A 559 -8.65 -29.24 -9.58
N VAL A 560 -7.52 -29.56 -8.95
CA VAL A 560 -6.17 -29.24 -9.47
C VAL A 560 -5.92 -29.88 -10.82
N ALA A 561 -6.47 -31.07 -11.09
CA ALA A 561 -6.32 -31.74 -12.37
C ALA A 561 -6.94 -30.94 -13.54
N GLU A 562 -7.86 -30.01 -13.26
CA GLU A 562 -8.42 -29.06 -14.24
C GLU A 562 -7.47 -27.90 -14.54
N HIS A 563 -6.43 -27.71 -13.73
CA HIS A 563 -5.42 -26.67 -13.85
C HIS A 563 -4.02 -27.28 -14.15
N PRO A 564 -3.73 -27.65 -15.41
CA PRO A 564 -2.54 -28.45 -15.75
C PRO A 564 -1.20 -27.73 -15.54
N GLU A 565 -1.22 -26.41 -15.35
CA GLU A 565 -0.07 -25.53 -15.14
C GLU A 565 0.42 -25.51 -13.69
N VAL A 566 -0.40 -25.99 -12.73
CA VAL A 566 -0.07 -25.98 -11.29
C VAL A 566 0.02 -27.40 -10.74
N GLN A 567 0.55 -27.52 -9.54
CA GLN A 567 0.61 -28.78 -8.80
C GLN A 567 0.39 -28.55 -7.30
N LEU A 568 -0.08 -29.60 -6.61
CA LEU A 568 -0.08 -29.67 -5.17
C LEU A 568 1.00 -30.61 -4.66
N THR A 569 1.89 -30.08 -3.83
CA THR A 569 2.86 -30.89 -3.10
C THR A 569 2.35 -31.09 -1.68
N VAL A 570 2.17 -32.35 -1.27
CA VAL A 570 1.89 -32.67 0.13
C VAL A 570 3.14 -32.36 0.95
N LEU A 571 3.01 -31.43 1.90
CA LEU A 571 4.10 -31.11 2.83
C LEU A 571 3.96 -31.90 4.13
N GLY A 572 2.74 -32.12 4.60
CA GLY A 572 2.53 -32.80 5.87
C GLY A 572 1.12 -32.60 6.43
N THR A 573 1.00 -32.50 7.75
CA THR A 573 -0.31 -32.49 8.43
C THR A 573 -0.36 -31.48 9.58
N VAL A 574 -1.55 -30.94 9.83
CA VAL A 574 -1.86 -30.11 10.99
C VAL A 574 -1.98 -30.99 12.23
N CYS A 575 -1.31 -30.62 13.31
CA CYS A 575 -1.24 -31.38 14.56
C CYS A 575 -1.94 -30.62 15.70
N SER A 576 -2.43 -31.36 16.69
CA SER A 576 -3.02 -30.78 17.91
C SER A 576 -1.99 -30.30 18.94
N THR A 577 -0.70 -30.47 18.66
CA THR A 577 0.39 -29.96 19.51
C THR A 577 0.92 -28.68 18.88
N PRO A 578 0.98 -27.55 19.60
CA PRO A 578 1.41 -26.24 19.06
C PRO A 578 2.93 -26.20 18.84
N THR A 579 3.40 -26.93 17.84
CA THR A 579 4.82 -27.10 17.50
C THR A 579 4.97 -27.16 15.99
N LEU A 580 5.98 -26.46 15.47
CA LEU A 580 6.45 -26.61 14.10
C LEU A 580 7.55 -27.69 14.08
N SER A 581 7.28 -28.81 13.42
CA SER A 581 8.25 -29.90 13.24
C SER A 581 8.57 -30.06 11.76
N VAL A 582 9.86 -30.02 11.40
CA VAL A 582 10.30 -30.15 10.01
C VAL A 582 11.37 -31.22 9.90
N ALA A 583 11.13 -32.17 9.01
CA ALA A 583 12.06 -33.21 8.62
C ALA A 583 12.47 -33.05 7.16
N VAL A 584 13.77 -33.16 6.88
CA VAL A 584 14.35 -33.07 5.53
C VAL A 584 15.05 -34.40 5.22
N GLY A 585 14.63 -35.07 4.15
CA GLY A 585 15.20 -36.38 3.76
C GLY A 585 15.08 -37.45 4.86
N GLY A 586 14.03 -37.35 5.67
CA GLY A 586 13.76 -38.25 6.81
C GLY A 586 14.55 -37.93 8.09
N LYS A 587 15.30 -36.83 8.12
CA LYS A 587 16.00 -36.35 9.32
C LYS A 587 15.30 -35.12 9.88
N ASN A 588 14.98 -35.13 11.17
CA ASN A 588 14.44 -33.95 11.84
C ASN A 588 15.50 -32.84 11.87
N VAL A 589 15.17 -31.68 11.30
CA VAL A 589 16.03 -30.49 11.29
C VAL A 589 15.48 -29.37 12.18
N LEU A 590 14.17 -29.40 12.49
CA LEU A 590 13.54 -28.43 13.38
C LEU A 590 12.46 -29.08 14.22
N ARG A 591 12.38 -28.69 15.50
CA ARG A 591 11.21 -28.90 16.36
C ARG A 591 11.10 -27.72 17.32
N CYS A 592 10.33 -26.70 16.95
CA CYS A 592 10.19 -25.47 17.72
C CYS A 592 8.75 -25.29 18.22
N THR A 593 8.58 -24.92 19.48
CA THR A 593 7.24 -24.70 20.06
C THR A 593 6.70 -23.34 19.67
N LYS A 594 5.36 -23.21 19.63
CA LYS A 594 4.69 -21.93 19.38
C LYS A 594 5.12 -20.86 20.38
N ASP A 595 5.35 -21.20 21.65
CA ASP A 595 5.80 -20.24 22.67
C ASP A 595 7.14 -19.60 22.33
N VAL A 596 8.12 -20.39 21.89
CA VAL A 596 9.46 -19.91 21.53
C VAL A 596 9.37 -19.03 20.28
N MET A 597 8.62 -19.46 19.26
CA MET A 597 8.38 -18.64 18.06
C MET A 597 7.64 -17.35 18.40
N SER A 598 6.67 -17.40 19.32
CA SER A 598 5.87 -16.24 19.72
C SER A 598 6.73 -15.18 20.41
N GLU A 599 7.69 -15.58 21.25
CA GLU A 599 8.62 -14.63 21.87
C GLU A 599 9.46 -13.89 20.83
N ALA A 600 9.93 -14.59 19.80
CA ALA A 600 10.70 -13.98 18.71
C ALA A 600 9.81 -13.04 17.87
N TYR A 601 8.67 -13.54 17.41
CA TYR A 601 7.80 -12.86 16.45
C TYR A 601 7.01 -11.69 17.05
N PHE A 602 6.32 -11.90 18.16
CA PHE A 602 5.51 -10.84 18.80
C PHE A 602 6.35 -9.93 19.70
N GLY A 603 7.49 -10.43 20.21
CA GLY A 603 8.31 -9.68 21.16
C GLY A 603 9.29 -8.69 20.54
N SER A 604 9.63 -8.82 19.25
CA SER A 604 10.72 -8.06 18.63
C SER A 604 10.48 -6.54 18.62
N ILE A 605 9.46 -6.07 17.91
CA ILE A 605 9.18 -4.63 17.79
C ILE A 605 8.94 -3.98 19.16
N PRO A 606 8.13 -4.55 20.08
CA PRO A 606 7.98 -4.01 21.43
C PRO A 606 9.32 -3.86 22.18
N LYS A 607 10.23 -4.84 22.08
CA LYS A 607 11.57 -4.77 22.70
C LYS A 607 12.41 -3.63 22.11
N HIS A 608 12.37 -3.41 20.80
CA HIS A 608 13.05 -2.29 20.14
C HIS A 608 12.49 -0.94 20.60
N MET A 609 11.16 -0.83 20.73
CA MET A 609 10.49 0.39 21.16
C MET A 609 10.74 0.71 22.64
N ALA A 610 10.74 -0.31 23.52
CA ALA A 610 11.00 -0.11 24.94
C ALA A 610 12.44 0.35 25.24
N ARG A 611 13.43 -0.13 24.48
CA ARG A 611 14.84 0.29 24.62
C ARG A 611 15.06 1.78 24.33
N GLN A 612 14.25 2.38 23.44
CA GLN A 612 14.32 3.81 23.15
C GLN A 612 13.73 4.71 24.25
N VAL A 613 12.82 4.20 25.10
CA VAL A 613 12.25 4.98 26.22
C VAL A 613 13.21 5.03 27.42
N ALA A 614 14.13 4.06 27.51
CA ALA A 614 15.10 3.93 28.60
C ALA A 614 16.47 4.58 28.32
N ALA A 615 16.74 4.93 27.05
CA ALA A 615 17.96 5.63 26.59
C ALA A 615 17.63 7.11 26.36
#